data_AF-A0A1Y3E439-F1
#
_entry.id   AF-A0A1Y3E439-F1
#
_cell.length_a   1.000
_cell.length_b   1.000
_cell.length_c   1.000
_cell.angle_alpha   90.00
_cell.angle_beta   90.00
_cell.angle_gamma   90.00
#
_symmetry.space_group_name_H-M   'P 1'
#
loop_
_entity.id
_entity.type
_entity.pdbx_description
1 polymer ?
#
loop_
_entity_poly.entity_id
_entity_poly.type
_entity_poly.pdbx_seq_one_letter_code
_entity_poly.pdbx_strand_id
1 'polypeptide(L)'
;MGIASCNTQEDCKDIAICLQKQCVPAKPAGGFCTNNDECNTGQTCVFGLCMVPAVELNSECKTSNDCKKQTICVNGKCKVAATIGKQCKVDSDCDDGQSCRFGVCWFLYLPPVN
;
A
#
# COMPACT_ATOMS: atom_id res chain seq x y z
N MET A 1 -10.55 6.32 -8.71
CA MET A 1 -10.09 4.92 -8.81
C MET A 1 -9.60 4.54 -7.41
N GLY A 2 -10.48 3.94 -6.61
CA GLY A 2 -10.27 3.74 -5.18
C GLY A 2 -9.53 2.44 -4.89
N ILE A 3 -8.63 2.48 -3.91
CA ILE A 3 -7.88 1.30 -3.47
C ILE A 3 -8.81 0.51 -2.53
N ALA A 4 -9.15 -0.73 -2.89
CA ALA A 4 -10.14 -1.51 -2.15
C ALA A 4 -9.66 -1.85 -0.73
N SER A 5 -10.52 -1.70 0.26
CA SER A 5 -10.34 -2.35 1.56
C SER A 5 -10.60 -3.85 1.42
N CYS A 6 -9.96 -4.65 2.26
CA CYS A 6 -10.14 -6.10 2.25
C CYS A 6 -10.19 -6.66 3.66
N ASN A 7 -10.78 -7.83 3.81
CA ASN A 7 -10.65 -8.69 4.98
C ASN A 7 -9.91 -9.98 4.59
N THR A 8 -10.15 -10.47 3.37
CA THR A 8 -9.46 -11.63 2.79
C THR A 8 -8.87 -11.26 1.43
N GLN A 9 -8.01 -12.14 0.90
CA GLN A 9 -7.43 -11.98 -0.44
C GLN A 9 -8.51 -11.88 -1.54
N GLU A 10 -9.67 -12.49 -1.33
CA GLU A 10 -10.78 -12.53 -2.30
C GLU A 10 -11.44 -11.15 -2.50
N ASP A 11 -11.32 -10.25 -1.52
CA ASP A 11 -11.82 -8.88 -1.64
C ASP A 11 -10.97 -8.04 -2.62
N CYS A 12 -9.72 -8.44 -2.84
CA CYS A 12 -8.81 -7.75 -3.72
C CYS A 12 -8.97 -8.24 -5.16
N LYS A 13 -9.50 -7.35 -6.00
CA LYS A 13 -9.54 -7.52 -7.45
C LYS A 13 -8.20 -7.16 -8.06
N ASP A 14 -7.92 -7.69 -9.25
CA ASP A 14 -6.68 -7.49 -10.01
C ASP A 14 -5.42 -8.03 -9.31
N ILE A 15 -4.25 -7.58 -9.77
CA ILE A 15 -2.94 -7.97 -9.26
C ILE A 15 -2.66 -7.22 -7.94
N ALA A 16 -3.40 -7.60 -6.89
CA ALA A 16 -3.31 -7.00 -5.56
C ALA A 16 -3.33 -8.08 -4.46
N ILE A 17 -2.77 -7.75 -3.29
CA ILE A 17 -2.75 -8.63 -2.12
C ILE A 17 -3.43 -7.93 -0.96
N CYS A 18 -4.23 -8.68 -0.18
CA CYS A 18 -4.81 -8.15 1.04
C CYS A 18 -3.76 -8.08 2.15
N LEU A 19 -3.27 -6.88 2.44
CA LEU A 19 -2.28 -6.63 3.48
C LEU A 19 -2.84 -5.61 4.47
N GLN A 20 -2.95 -5.98 5.75
CA GLN A 20 -3.50 -5.11 6.80
C GLN A 20 -4.86 -4.50 6.48
N LYS A 21 -5.78 -5.32 5.97
CA LYS A 21 -7.12 -4.92 5.54
C LYS A 21 -7.16 -3.93 4.37
N GLN A 22 -6.07 -3.86 3.61
CA GLN A 22 -5.97 -3.02 2.44
C GLN A 22 -5.44 -3.81 1.24
N CYS A 23 -6.13 -3.68 0.10
CA CYS A 23 -5.63 -4.23 -1.15
C CYS A 23 -4.47 -3.38 -1.62
N VAL A 24 -3.27 -3.95 -1.59
CA VAL A 24 -2.08 -3.29 -2.09
C VAL A 24 -1.65 -3.90 -3.41
N PRO A 25 -1.15 -3.11 -4.37
CA PRO A 25 -0.61 -3.64 -5.61
C PRO A 25 0.42 -4.72 -5.32
N ALA A 26 0.36 -5.81 -6.07
CA ALA A 26 1.26 -6.94 -5.94
C ALA A 26 2.31 -6.93 -7.05
N LYS A 27 3.45 -7.57 -6.82
CA LYS A 27 4.43 -7.84 -7.87
C LYS A 27 4.80 -9.33 -7.88
N PRO A 28 5.11 -9.91 -9.05
CA PRO A 28 5.57 -11.30 -9.11
C PRO A 28 6.86 -11.46 -8.31
N ALA A 29 6.86 -12.42 -7.41
CA ALA A 29 8.06 -12.89 -6.72
C ALA A 29 8.80 -13.97 -7.52
N GLY A 30 8.10 -14.59 -8.47
CA GLY A 30 8.57 -15.75 -9.22
C GLY A 30 7.97 -17.03 -8.66
N GLY A 31 7.76 -18.01 -9.53
CA GLY A 31 7.08 -19.26 -9.20
C GLY A 31 5.61 -19.25 -9.61
N PHE A 32 5.19 -20.35 -10.23
CA PHE A 32 3.78 -20.65 -10.46
C PHE A 32 3.22 -21.36 -9.23
N CYS A 33 1.95 -21.14 -8.96
CA CYS A 33 1.26 -21.74 -7.83
C CYS A 33 -0.18 -22.07 -8.21
N THR A 34 -0.76 -23.04 -7.53
CA THR A 34 -2.21 -23.32 -7.59
C THR A 34 -2.90 -22.88 -6.31
N ASN A 35 -2.17 -22.86 -5.20
CA ASN A 35 -2.62 -22.41 -3.88
C ASN A 35 -1.50 -21.64 -3.15
N ASN A 36 -1.85 -21.05 -2.00
CA ASN A 36 -0.90 -20.25 -1.21
C ASN A 36 0.22 -21.07 -0.57
N ASP A 37 0.01 -22.36 -0.31
CA ASP A 37 0.98 -23.24 0.37
C ASP A 37 2.17 -23.58 -0.54
N GLU A 38 2.01 -23.42 -1.86
CA GLU A 38 3.10 -23.57 -2.84
C GLU A 38 4.06 -22.37 -2.85
N CYS A 39 3.67 -21.23 -2.28
CA CYS A 39 4.47 -20.02 -2.24
C CYS A 39 5.27 -19.90 -0.94
N ASN A 40 6.40 -19.17 -0.99
CA ASN A 40 7.23 -18.96 0.19
C ASN A 40 6.54 -18.06 1.23
N THR A 41 7.07 -18.03 2.46
CA THR A 41 6.57 -17.19 3.55
C THR A 41 6.43 -15.72 3.13
N GLY A 42 5.23 -15.16 3.31
CA GLY A 42 4.91 -13.77 2.94
C GLY A 42 4.51 -13.57 1.47
N GLN A 43 4.33 -14.65 0.72
CA GLN A 43 3.81 -14.64 -0.64
C GLN A 43 2.35 -15.11 -0.66
N THR A 44 1.61 -14.71 -1.69
CA THR A 44 0.22 -15.14 -1.91
C THR A 44 0.05 -15.54 -3.35
N CYS A 45 -0.66 -16.63 -3.59
CA CYS A 45 -0.97 -17.09 -4.92
C CYS A 45 -2.09 -16.25 -5.52
N VAL A 46 -1.75 -15.43 -6.52
CA VAL A 46 -2.70 -14.55 -7.21
C VAL A 46 -2.56 -14.79 -8.70
N PHE A 47 -3.67 -15.17 -9.36
CA PHE A 47 -3.69 -15.57 -10.78
C PHE A 47 -2.70 -16.67 -11.16
N GLY A 48 -2.45 -17.62 -10.25
CA GLY A 48 -1.55 -18.75 -10.50
C GLY A 48 -0.06 -18.41 -10.44
N LEU A 49 0.29 -17.23 -9.90
CA LEU A 49 1.65 -16.78 -9.68
C LEU A 49 1.86 -16.39 -8.22
N CYS A 50 3.03 -16.72 -7.67
CA CYS A 50 3.40 -16.28 -6.34
C CYS A 50 3.73 -14.78 -6.38
N MET A 51 2.90 -14.00 -5.70
CA MET A 51 3.01 -12.55 -5.65
C MET A 51 3.42 -12.09 -4.25
N VAL A 52 4.13 -10.96 -4.19
CA VAL A 52 4.48 -10.26 -2.95
C VAL A 52 3.96 -8.83 -2.99
N PRO A 53 3.70 -8.20 -1.83
CA PRO A 53 3.27 -6.81 -1.78
C PRO A 53 4.29 -5.95 -2.54
N ALA A 54 3.80 -5.16 -3.49
CA ALA A 54 4.66 -4.22 -4.18
C ALA A 54 5.01 -3.04 -3.27
N VAL A 55 4.44 -2.91 -2.08
CA VAL A 55 4.70 -1.85 -1.09
C VAL A 55 5.18 -2.45 0.22
N GLU A 56 6.01 -1.71 0.96
CA GLU A 56 6.47 -2.11 2.30
C GLU A 56 5.65 -1.33 3.33
N LEU A 57 4.81 -2.05 4.09
CA LEU A 57 3.97 -1.49 5.16
C LEU A 57 4.59 -1.76 6.52
N ASN A 58 4.41 -0.83 7.46
CA ASN A 58 4.91 -0.89 8.85
C ASN A 58 6.42 -0.92 9.01
N SER A 59 7.19 -0.57 7.98
CA SER A 59 8.55 -0.10 8.21
C SER A 59 8.48 1.10 9.16
N GLU A 60 9.36 1.11 10.16
CA GLU A 60 9.51 2.26 11.03
C GLU A 60 9.97 3.47 10.20
N CYS A 61 9.38 4.63 10.48
CA CYS A 61 9.67 5.87 9.77
C CYS A 61 9.64 7.05 10.74
N LYS A 62 10.40 8.10 10.43
CA LYS A 62 10.34 9.38 11.12
C LYS A 62 9.60 10.42 10.29
N THR A 63 9.77 10.34 8.98
CA THR A 63 9.21 11.25 7.99
C THR A 63 8.62 10.46 6.83
N SER A 64 7.70 11.07 6.11
CA SER A 64 7.12 10.45 4.91
C SER A 64 8.18 10.12 3.86
N ASN A 65 9.34 10.77 3.85
CA ASN A 65 10.44 10.44 2.96
C ASN A 65 11.12 9.09 3.27
N ASP A 66 11.05 8.60 4.50
CA ASP A 66 11.64 7.31 4.91
C ASP A 66 10.87 6.12 4.32
N CYS A 67 9.58 6.30 4.11
CA CYS A 67 8.72 5.28 3.52
C CYS A 67 9.04 5.10 2.04
N LYS A 68 8.74 3.95 1.43
CA LYS A 68 9.00 3.72 0.00
C LYS A 68 7.71 3.62 -0.79
N LYS A 69 7.78 3.93 -2.10
CA LYS A 69 6.65 3.77 -3.04
C LYS A 69 5.42 4.58 -2.59
N GLN A 70 4.21 4.02 -2.72
CA GLN A 70 2.94 4.71 -2.44
C GLN A 70 2.57 4.68 -0.95
N THR A 71 3.50 5.09 -0.09
CA THR A 71 3.29 5.11 1.37
C THR A 71 3.78 6.42 1.98
N ILE A 72 3.21 6.82 3.12
CA ILE A 72 3.66 7.96 3.93
C ILE A 72 3.83 7.53 5.38
N CYS A 73 4.55 8.34 6.15
CA CYS A 73 4.80 8.04 7.55
C CYS A 73 3.65 8.55 8.41
N VAL A 74 2.95 7.63 9.08
CA VAL A 74 1.86 7.97 10.01
C VAL A 74 2.09 7.23 11.30
N ASN A 75 2.16 7.97 12.40
CA ASN A 75 2.39 7.42 13.75
C ASN A 75 3.64 6.51 13.80
N GLY A 76 4.73 6.94 13.13
CA GLY A 76 5.99 6.21 13.08
C GLY A 76 5.99 4.96 12.19
N LYS A 77 4.92 4.72 11.42
CA LYS A 77 4.80 3.57 10.52
C LYS A 77 4.44 3.98 9.10
N CYS A 78 5.07 3.32 8.13
CA CYS A 78 4.71 3.49 6.73
C CYS A 78 3.35 2.87 6.44
N LYS A 79 2.41 3.70 6.02
CA LYS A 79 1.05 3.32 5.64
C LYS A 79 0.77 3.73 4.21
N VAL A 80 -0.12 3.02 3.53
CA VAL A 80 -0.51 3.35 2.17
C VAL A 80 -1.12 4.74 2.14
N ALA A 81 -0.70 5.52 1.15
CA ALA A 81 -1.26 6.81 0.88
C ALA A 81 -1.59 6.96 -0.60
N ALA A 82 -2.57 7.81 -0.85
CA ALA A 82 -2.92 8.23 -2.19
C ALA A 82 -2.60 9.72 -2.34
N THR A 83 -2.45 10.15 -3.58
CA THR A 83 -2.28 11.56 -3.92
C THR A 83 -3.45 12.00 -4.81
N ILE A 84 -3.90 13.23 -4.62
CA ILE A 84 -4.86 13.89 -5.51
C ILE A 84 -4.16 14.64 -6.66
N GLY A 85 -2.83 14.55 -6.77
CA GLY A 85 -2.04 15.26 -7.78
C GLY A 85 -1.84 16.75 -7.50
N LYS A 86 -2.28 17.26 -6.33
CA LYS A 86 -2.00 18.63 -5.87
C LYS A 86 -0.50 18.78 -5.64
N GLN A 87 0.13 19.75 -6.31
CA GLN A 87 1.55 20.03 -6.13
C GLN A 87 1.81 20.73 -4.79
N CYS A 88 2.96 20.44 -4.18
CA CYS A 88 3.38 21.04 -2.93
C CYS A 88 4.91 21.15 -2.87
N LYS A 89 5.40 22.05 -2.01
CA LYS A 89 6.81 22.14 -1.62
C LYS A 89 7.00 21.78 -0.15
N VAL A 90 6.01 22.10 0.68
CA VAL A 90 5.98 21.84 2.13
C VAL A 90 4.63 21.27 2.55
N ASP A 91 4.58 20.61 3.71
CA ASP A 91 3.35 19.97 4.22
C ASP A 91 2.19 20.97 4.38
N SER A 92 2.49 22.24 4.72
CA SER A 92 1.49 23.31 4.85
C SER A 92 0.83 23.73 3.54
N ASP A 93 1.34 23.29 2.39
CA ASP A 93 0.67 23.50 1.10
C ASP A 93 -0.50 22.51 0.89
N CYS A 94 -0.53 21.44 1.67
CA CYS A 94 -1.53 20.38 1.62
C CYS A 94 -2.63 20.59 2.66
N ASP A 95 -3.79 19.95 2.46
CA ASP A 95 -4.91 20.10 3.40
C ASP A 95 -4.67 19.29 4.69
N ASP A 96 -5.52 19.48 5.70
CA ASP A 96 -5.38 18.80 6.99
C ASP A 96 -5.28 17.27 6.84
N GLY A 97 -4.30 16.67 7.52
CA GLY A 97 -4.03 15.23 7.47
C GLY A 97 -3.28 14.75 6.22
N GLN A 98 -2.77 15.68 5.40
CA GLN A 98 -1.93 15.39 4.25
C GLN A 98 -0.44 15.70 4.53
N SER A 99 0.46 15.08 3.76
CA SER A 99 1.89 15.38 3.79
C SER A 99 2.42 15.58 2.37
N CYS A 100 3.31 16.54 2.21
CA CYS A 100 3.99 16.81 0.96
C CYS A 100 5.12 15.79 0.76
N ARG A 101 5.02 15.01 -0.32
CA ARG A 101 6.04 14.01 -0.65
C ARG A 101 6.21 13.92 -2.15
N PHE A 102 7.45 13.89 -2.62
CA PHE A 102 7.77 13.90 -4.06
C PHE A 102 7.13 15.08 -4.83
N GLY A 103 6.95 16.23 -4.16
CA GLY A 103 6.37 17.43 -4.77
C GLY A 103 4.86 17.37 -4.99
N VAL A 104 4.17 16.37 -4.43
CA VAL A 104 2.70 16.27 -4.47
C VAL A 104 2.14 15.94 -3.07
N CYS A 105 0.91 16.34 -2.80
CA CYS A 105 0.23 16.08 -1.54
C CYS A 105 -0.27 14.65 -1.47
N TRP A 106 0.05 13.97 -0.37
CA TRP A 106 -0.37 12.61 -0.07
C TRP A 106 -1.24 12.61 1.17
N PHE A 107 -2.33 11.85 1.14
CA PHE A 107 -3.19 11.65 2.30
C PHE A 107 -3.16 10.18 2.70
N LEU A 108 -3.23 9.95 4.01
CA LEU A 108 -3.38 8.60 4.53
C LEU A 108 -4.70 8.03 4.00
N TYR A 109 -4.62 6.91 3.30
CA TYR A 109 -5.83 6.20 2.91
C TYR A 109 -6.33 5.40 4.11
N LEU A 110 -7.31 5.95 4.83
CA LEU A 110 -8.02 5.22 5.87
C LEU A 110 -9.12 4.38 5.20
N PRO A 111 -9.15 3.05 5.37
CA PRO A 111 -10.31 2.28 4.94
C PRO A 111 -11.54 2.76 5.73
N PRO A 112 -12.72 2.83 5.11
CA PRO A 112 -13.96 3.08 5.84
C PRO A 112 -14.11 1.97 6.89
N VAL A 113 -14.17 2.38 8.15
CA VAL A 113 -14.49 1.47 9.26
C VAL A 113 -15.95 1.09 9.07
N ASN A 114 -16.21 -0.19 8.79
CA ASN A 114 -17.53 -0.77 8.95
C ASN A 114 -17.42 -1.94 9.91
#